data_AF-A0A842URB8-F1
#
_entry.id   AF-A0A842URB8-F1
#
_cell.length_a   1.000
_cell.length_b   1.000
_cell.length_c   1.000
_cell.angle_alpha   90.00
_cell.angle_beta   90.00
_cell.angle_gamma   90.00
#
_symmetry.space_group_name_H-M   'P 1'
#
loop_
_entity.id
_entity.type
_entity.pdbx_description
1 polymer ?
#
loop_
_entity_poly.entity_id
_entity_poly.type
_entity_poly.pdbx_seq_one_letter_code
_entity_poly.pdbx_strand_id
1 'polypeptide(L)'
;MAFKESIKSKIPEYLQTTPEFKVFTALIKKENIRGPASLRAYLDARMEKLKADLKEKSKANKEGSMNRNLRPIAKEMDFLRFVKKKFARYL
;
A
#
# COMPACT_ATOMS: atom_id res chain seq x y z
N MET A 1 -8.85 18.78 -12.76
CA MET A 1 -8.93 17.31 -12.86
C MET A 1 -8.35 16.70 -11.60
N ALA A 2 -9.17 15.98 -10.84
CA ALA A 2 -8.72 15.34 -9.61
C ALA A 2 -7.72 14.22 -9.97
N PHE A 3 -6.62 14.06 -9.23
CA PHE A 3 -5.62 13.00 -9.45
C PHE A 3 -6.25 11.59 -9.59
N LYS A 4 -7.45 11.38 -9.02
CA LYS A 4 -8.27 10.19 -9.20
C LYS A 4 -8.68 9.89 -10.66
N GLU A 5 -8.95 10.90 -11.46
CA GLU A 5 -9.32 10.76 -12.87
C GLU A 5 -8.10 10.43 -13.73
N SER A 6 -6.94 11.02 -13.42
CA SER A 6 -5.69 10.70 -14.12
C SER A 6 -5.17 9.29 -13.81
N ILE A 7 -5.48 8.77 -12.62
CA ILE A 7 -5.19 7.37 -12.26
C ILE A 7 -6.03 6.40 -13.11
N LYS A 8 -7.30 6.71 -13.35
CA LYS A 8 -8.20 5.88 -14.16
C LYS A 8 -7.84 5.87 -15.64
N SER A 9 -7.28 6.96 -16.17
CA SER A 9 -6.86 6.99 -17.58
C SER A 9 -5.51 6.31 -17.83
N LYS A 10 -4.61 6.31 -16.83
CA LYS A 10 -3.27 5.72 -16.95
C LYS A 10 -3.20 4.23 -16.64
N ILE A 11 -4.08 3.73 -15.77
CA ILE A 11 -4.05 2.32 -15.35
C ILE A 11 -4.91 1.48 -16.30
N PRO A 12 -4.39 0.34 -16.81
CA PRO A 12 -5.15 -0.55 -17.69
C PRO A 12 -6.48 -1.03 -17.08
N GLU A 13 -7.53 -1.15 -17.90
CA GLU A 13 -8.88 -1.55 -17.45
C GLU A 13 -8.92 -2.88 -16.70
N TYR A 14 -8.12 -3.87 -17.12
CA TYR A 14 -8.04 -5.18 -16.45
C TYR A 14 -7.52 -5.10 -15.01
N LEU A 15 -6.80 -4.02 -14.65
CA LEU A 15 -6.38 -3.74 -13.28
C LEU A 15 -7.39 -2.88 -12.53
N GLN A 16 -8.33 -2.23 -13.20
CA GLN A 16 -9.39 -1.44 -12.57
C GLN A 16 -10.54 -2.30 -12.06
N THR A 17 -10.75 -3.46 -12.68
CA THR A 17 -11.78 -4.43 -12.30
C THR A 17 -11.44 -5.20 -11.03
N THR A 18 -10.19 -5.13 -10.56
CA THR A 18 -9.74 -5.87 -9.38
C THR A 18 -10.19 -5.19 -8.07
N PRO A 19 -10.46 -5.97 -7.01
CA PRO A 19 -10.83 -5.43 -5.70
C PRO A 19 -9.71 -4.53 -5.11
N GLU A 20 -8.45 -4.82 -5.42
CA GLU A 20 -7.28 -4.06 -4.99
C GLU A 20 -7.31 -2.61 -5.51
N PHE A 21 -7.88 -2.37 -6.69
CA PHE A 21 -8.00 -1.02 -7.25
C PHE A 21 -8.97 -0.14 -6.46
N LYS A 22 -10.06 -0.72 -5.95
CA LYS A 22 -10.98 0.01 -5.05
C LYS A 22 -10.29 0.40 -3.75
N VAL A 23 -9.50 -0.52 -3.17
CA VAL A 23 -8.72 -0.25 -1.96
C VAL A 23 -7.66 0.83 -2.22
N PHE A 24 -6.97 0.75 -3.35
CA PHE A 24 -5.97 1.74 -3.76
C PHE A 24 -6.57 3.14 -3.95
N THR A 25 -7.69 3.26 -4.67
CA THR A 25 -8.36 4.56 -4.87
C THR A 25 -8.96 5.13 -3.59
N ALA A 26 -9.44 4.28 -2.68
CA ALA A 26 -9.87 4.69 -1.34
C ALA A 26 -8.68 5.21 -0.50
N LEU A 27 -7.53 4.55 -0.57
CA LEU A 27 -6.30 4.96 0.11
C LEU A 27 -5.83 6.34 -0.38
N ILE A 28 -5.80 6.57 -1.70
CA ILE A 28 -5.44 7.87 -2.29
C ILE A 28 -6.37 8.98 -1.81
N LYS A 29 -7.67 8.70 -1.71
CA LYS A 29 -8.66 9.67 -1.21
C LYS A 29 -8.45 9.97 0.27
N LYS A 30 -8.22 8.93 1.09
CA LYS A 30 -8.05 9.06 2.54
C LYS A 30 -6.80 9.85 2.90
N GLU A 31 -5.70 9.59 2.20
CA GLU A 31 -4.39 10.20 2.46
C GLU A 31 -4.15 11.48 1.65
N ASN A 32 -5.17 11.93 0.89
CA ASN A 32 -5.12 13.13 0.05
C ASN A 32 -3.88 13.17 -0.87
N ILE A 33 -3.54 12.04 -1.48
CA ILE A 33 -2.36 11.93 -2.35
C ILE A 33 -2.65 12.68 -3.65
N ARG A 34 -1.87 13.73 -3.92
CA ARG A 34 -2.08 14.65 -5.05
C ARG A 34 -1.28 14.32 -6.31
N GLY A 35 -0.34 13.37 -6.25
CA GLY A 35 0.59 13.12 -7.35
C GLY A 35 1.36 11.80 -7.25
N PRO A 36 2.06 11.40 -8.32
CA PRO A 36 2.86 10.16 -8.34
C PRO A 36 4.02 10.21 -7.35
N ALA A 37 4.66 11.38 -7.21
CA ALA A 37 5.75 11.58 -6.26
C ALA A 37 5.29 11.45 -4.80
N SER A 38 4.13 12.04 -4.45
CA SER A 38 3.55 11.89 -3.10
C SER A 38 3.05 10.48 -2.85
N LEU A 39 2.56 9.78 -3.88
CA LEU A 39 2.23 8.36 -3.77
C LEU A 39 3.48 7.53 -3.44
N ARG A 40 4.59 7.72 -4.17
CA ARG A 40 5.85 6.99 -3.90
C ARG A 40 6.38 7.28 -2.51
N ALA A 41 6.42 8.56 -2.12
CA ALA A 41 6.84 8.97 -0.78
C ALA A 41 5.98 8.35 0.32
N TYR A 42 4.66 8.32 0.15
CA TYR A 42 3.74 7.67 1.08
C TYR A 42 3.99 6.16 1.16
N LEU A 43 4.10 5.48 0.02
CA LEU A 43 4.33 4.04 -0.03
C LEU A 43 5.65 3.67 0.66
N ASP A 44 6.72 4.42 0.39
CA ASP A 44 8.03 4.17 0.98
C ASP A 44 8.04 4.45 2.49
N ALA A 45 7.48 5.58 2.93
CA ALA A 45 7.34 5.89 4.36
C ALA A 45 6.50 4.86 5.11
N ARG A 46 5.38 4.41 4.52
CA ARG A 46 4.51 3.40 5.13
C ARG A 46 5.19 2.04 5.19
N MET A 47 5.91 1.64 4.15
CA MET A 47 6.68 0.38 4.17
C MET A 47 7.80 0.40 5.21
N GLU A 48 8.53 1.50 5.36
CA GLU A 48 9.56 1.63 6.40
C GLU A 48 8.96 1.56 7.80
N LYS A 49 7.82 2.22 8.02
CA LYS A 49 7.08 2.11 9.28
C LYS A 49 6.67 0.66 9.58
N LEU A 50 6.08 -0.03 8.61
CA LEU A 50 5.68 -1.43 8.79
C LEU A 50 6.88 -2.37 9.01
N LYS A 51 8.04 -2.10 8.40
CA LYS A 51 9.29 -2.83 8.68
C LYS A 51 9.77 -2.59 10.11
N ALA A 52 9.72 -1.35 10.59
CA ALA A 52 10.07 -1.01 11.97
C ALA A 52 9.12 -1.72 12.96
N ASP A 53 7.81 -1.65 12.70
CA ASP A 53 6.78 -2.32 13.50
C ASP A 53 6.97 -3.85 13.50
N LEU A 54 7.32 -4.46 12.35
CA LEU A 54 7.65 -5.89 12.27
C LEU A 54 8.89 -6.23 13.10
N LYS A 55 9.94 -5.39 13.03
CA LYS A 55 11.20 -5.62 13.76
C LYS A 55 11.01 -5.46 15.27
N GLU A 56 10.16 -4.54 15.70
CA GLU A 56 9.83 -4.34 17.11
C GLU A 56 8.96 -5.47 17.63
N LYS A 57 7.88 -5.82 16.91
CA LYS A 57 6.98 -6.89 17.30
C LYS A 57 7.61 -8.27 17.20
N SER A 58 8.55 -8.50 16.29
CA SER A 58 9.28 -9.78 16.23
C SER A 58 10.21 -9.96 17.42
N LYS A 59 10.88 -8.89 17.90
CA LYS A 59 11.69 -8.92 19.12
C LYS A 59 10.86 -9.19 20.38
N ALA A 60 9.62 -8.69 20.41
CA ALA A 60 8.69 -8.95 21.51
C ALA A 60 8.07 -10.36 21.48
N ASN A 61 8.22 -11.09 20.37
CA ASN A 61 7.56 -12.38 20.15
C ASN A 61 8.50 -13.54 20.54
N LYS A 62 8.65 -13.80 21.84
CA LYS A 62 9.57 -14.81 22.36
C LYS A 62 9.21 -16.27 21.98
N GLU A 63 7.95 -16.57 21.62
CA GLU A 63 7.48 -17.96 21.48
C GLU A 63 6.43 -18.16 20.35
N GLY A 64 6.40 -17.30 19.32
CA GLY A 64 5.45 -17.44 18.19
C GLY A 64 3.97 -17.16 18.51
N SER A 65 3.66 -16.89 19.77
CA SER A 65 2.31 -16.62 20.29
C SER A 65 1.68 -15.33 19.74
N MET A 66 2.47 -14.36 19.26
CA MET A 66 1.97 -13.12 18.62
C MET A 66 1.93 -13.16 17.09
N ASN A 67 2.03 -14.32 16.44
CA ASN A 67 1.94 -14.44 14.97
C ASN A 67 0.64 -13.84 14.39
N ARG A 68 -0.45 -13.82 15.17
CA ARG A 68 -1.71 -13.16 14.80
C ARG A 68 -1.55 -11.64 14.59
N ASN A 69 -0.64 -10.99 15.32
CA ASN A 69 -0.40 -9.54 15.23
C ASN A 69 0.57 -9.18 14.10
N LEU A 70 1.41 -10.12 13.66
CA LEU A 70 2.34 -9.95 12.54
C LEU A 70 1.64 -10.15 11.18
N ARG A 71 0.65 -11.04 11.13
CA ARG A 71 -0.12 -11.37 9.91
C ARG A 71 -0.79 -10.16 9.22
N PRO A 72 -1.49 -9.24 9.93
CA PRO A 72 -2.07 -8.06 9.28
C PRO A 72 -1.00 -7.11 8.74
N ILE A 73 0.13 -6.97 9.45
CA ILE A 73 1.25 -6.12 9.02
C ILE A 73 1.89 -6.67 7.75
N ALA A 74 2.08 -7.99 7.67
CA ALA A 74 2.56 -8.66 6.46
C ALA A 74 1.60 -8.49 5.28
N LYS A 75 0.29 -8.65 5.49
CA LYS A 75 -0.73 -8.42 4.45
C LYS A 75 -0.74 -6.98 3.94
N GLU A 76 -0.61 -6.00 4.84
CA GLU A 76 -0.53 -4.58 4.47
C GLU A 76 0.74 -4.29 3.66
N MET A 77 1.87 -4.89 4.04
CA MET A 77 3.11 -4.81 3.25
C MET A 77 2.98 -5.44 1.86
N ASP A 78 2.35 -6.62 1.75
CA ASP A 78 2.13 -7.28 0.46
C ASP A 78 1.22 -6.46 -0.45
N PHE A 79 0.18 -5.84 0.11
CA PHE A 79 -0.67 -4.91 -0.62
C PHE A 79 0.11 -3.68 -1.12
N LEU A 80 0.93 -3.04 -0.27
CA LEU A 80 1.72 -1.88 -0.66
C LEU A 80 2.76 -2.24 -1.75
N ARG A 81 3.37 -3.43 -1.68
CA ARG A 81 4.25 -3.96 -2.73
C ARG A 81 3.49 -4.19 -4.03
N PHE A 82 2.30 -4.77 -3.96
CA PHE A 82 1.44 -4.95 -5.13
C PHE A 82 1.13 -3.60 -5.78
N VAL A 83 0.72 -2.61 -4.99
CA VAL A 83 0.43 -1.25 -5.47
C VAL A 83 1.66 -0.64 -6.15
N LYS A 84 2.84 -0.74 -5.53
CA LYS A 84 4.09 -0.22 -6.10
C LYS A 84 4.45 -0.92 -7.42
N LYS A 85 4.27 -2.24 -7.52
CA LYS A 85 4.63 -3.04 -8.69
C LYS A 85 3.62 -2.91 -9.85
N LYS A 86 2.32 -2.88 -9.54
CA LYS A 86 1.23 -2.99 -10.51
C LYS A 86 0.54 -1.68 -10.83
N PHE A 87 0.48 -0.71 -9.92
CA PHE A 87 -0.19 0.58 -10.17
C PHE A 87 0.82 1.72 -10.34
N ALA A 88 1.82 1.83 -9.45
CA ALA A 88 2.80 2.92 -9.49
C ALA A 88 3.73 2.86 -10.71
N ARG A 89 3.80 1.74 -11.43
CA ARG A 89 4.52 1.62 -12.71
C ARG A 89 3.84 2.40 -13.84
N TYR A 90 2.52 2.59 -13.75
CA TYR A 90 1.72 3.29 -14.77
C TYR A 90 1.51 4.77 -14.45
N LEU A 91 1.92 5.24 -13.25
CA LEU A 91 1.72 6.62 -12.79
C LEU A 91 2.96 7.50 -12.99
#